data_AF-A0A2H3IEY5-F1
#
_entry.id   AF-A0A2H3IEY5-F1
#
_cell.length_a   1.000
_cell.length_b   1.000
_cell.length_c   1.000
_cell.angle_alpha   90.00
_cell.angle_beta   90.00
_cell.angle_gamma   90.00
#
_symmetry.space_group_name_H-M   'P 1'
#
loop_
_entity.id
_entity.type
_entity.pdbx_description
1 polymer ?
#
loop_
_entity_poly.entity_id
_entity_poly.type
_entity_poly.pdbx_seq_one_letter_code
_entity_poly.pdbx_strand_id
1 'polypeptide(L)'
;MILSLLLLPSLALSALGQGFTSAPVITNNPPTTYTAIFFDKPSTSVRGDITASGAPDGVGLIFRVNFTGLPANIGSFPYHVHVSPVPTNGDCIAAREHLDPYNRGEQPPCDPSDPATCQVGDLSGKHGTASGTSFFTEYTDFYLSTDPSSNAFVGDKSVVIMMLLVRA
;
A
#
# COMPACT_ATOMS: atom_id res chain seq x y z
N MET A 1 -1.46 24.19 -58.54
CA MET A 1 -1.78 23.74 -57.17
C MET A 1 -0.58 22.94 -56.68
N ILE A 2 0.34 23.58 -55.97
CA ILE A 2 1.54 22.93 -55.43
C ILE A 2 1.18 22.46 -54.03
N LEU A 3 1.03 21.15 -53.85
CA LEU A 3 0.73 20.52 -52.58
C LEU A 3 2.04 20.36 -51.79
N SER A 4 2.41 21.38 -51.02
CA SER A 4 3.53 21.29 -50.09
C SER A 4 3.16 20.39 -48.92
N LEU A 5 3.65 19.16 -48.96
CA LEU A 5 3.51 18.17 -47.89
C LEU A 5 4.46 18.55 -46.75
N LEU A 6 3.94 19.17 -45.69
CA LEU A 6 4.65 19.45 -44.45
C LEU A 6 4.89 18.12 -43.70
N LEU A 7 6.12 17.60 -43.74
CA LEU A 7 6.56 16.54 -42.83
C LEU A 7 6.71 17.12 -41.42
N LEU A 8 5.77 16.79 -40.54
CA LEU A 8 5.91 17.00 -39.10
C LEU A 8 6.90 15.97 -38.53
N PRO A 9 7.97 16.38 -37.83
CA PRO A 9 8.83 15.43 -37.12
C PRO A 9 8.04 14.86 -35.94
N SER A 10 7.78 13.56 -35.94
CA SER A 10 7.23 12.88 -34.77
C SER A 10 8.28 12.92 -33.66
N LEU A 11 8.04 13.70 -32.61
CA LEU A 11 8.78 13.54 -31.36
C LEU A 11 8.40 12.17 -30.79
N ALA A 12 9.26 11.17 -31.00
CA ALA A 12 9.20 9.94 -30.24
C ALA A 12 9.56 10.29 -28.78
N LEU A 13 8.55 10.37 -27.93
CA LEU A 13 8.74 10.51 -26.50
C LEU A 13 9.30 9.17 -25.99
N SER A 14 10.61 9.05 -25.93
CA SER A 14 11.28 7.94 -25.27
C SER A 14 10.90 7.98 -23.79
N ALA A 15 10.05 7.05 -23.36
CA ALA A 15 9.77 6.81 -21.96
C ALA A 15 11.10 6.51 -21.27
N LEU A 16 11.59 7.45 -20.46
CA LEU A 16 12.67 7.19 -19.53
C LEU A 16 12.11 6.16 -18.53
N GLY A 17 12.49 4.89 -18.69
CA GLY A 17 12.24 3.88 -17.67
C GLY A 17 12.92 4.34 -16.39
N GLN A 18 12.15 4.86 -15.44
CA GLN A 18 12.64 5.07 -14.09
C GLN A 18 12.96 3.67 -13.54
N GLY A 19 14.24 3.35 -13.38
CA GLY A 19 14.65 2.09 -12.79
C GLY A 19 14.20 2.04 -11.33
N PHE A 20 13.46 1.00 -10.95
CA PHE A 20 13.18 0.71 -9.56
C PHE A 20 14.25 -0.23 -8.99
N THR A 21 14.34 -0.29 -7.66
CA THR A 21 15.17 -1.28 -6.97
C THR A 21 14.29 -2.19 -6.14
N SER A 22 14.61 -3.47 -6.05
CA SER A 22 13.91 -4.37 -5.12
C SER A 22 14.06 -3.89 -3.69
N ALA A 23 12.98 -3.93 -2.92
CA ALA A 23 12.99 -3.61 -1.51
C ALA A 23 13.84 -4.64 -0.74
N PRO A 24 14.81 -4.21 0.09
CA PRO A 24 15.57 -5.12 0.93
C PRO A 24 14.68 -5.64 2.08
N VAL A 25 14.97 -6.86 2.53
CA VAL A 25 14.43 -7.36 3.80
C VAL A 25 14.97 -6.49 4.93
N ILE A 26 14.07 -6.00 5.79
CA ILE A 26 14.41 -5.17 6.94
C ILE A 26 14.66 -6.06 8.15
N THR A 27 15.84 -5.89 8.73
CA THR A 27 16.29 -6.58 9.95
C THR A 27 16.52 -5.59 11.08
N ASN A 28 16.59 -6.07 12.32
CA ASN A 28 16.77 -5.27 13.53
C ASN A 28 15.62 -4.27 13.77
N ASN A 29 14.40 -4.60 13.35
CA ASN A 29 13.23 -3.81 13.69
C ASN A 29 13.06 -3.74 15.22
N PRO A 30 12.91 -2.53 15.81
CA PRO A 30 12.56 -2.39 17.22
C PRO A 30 11.28 -3.17 17.55
N PRO A 31 11.18 -3.82 18.73
CA PRO A 31 9.99 -4.58 19.16
C PRO A 31 8.86 -3.64 19.62
N THR A 32 8.60 -2.60 18.84
CA THR A 32 7.55 -1.60 19.02
C THR A 32 6.33 -2.01 18.20
N THR A 33 5.14 -1.70 18.70
CA THR A 33 3.87 -1.91 17.99
C THR A 33 3.23 -0.57 17.66
N TYR A 34 2.84 -0.40 16.40
CA TYR A 34 2.00 0.71 15.95
C TYR A 34 0.62 0.17 15.59
N THR A 35 -0.43 0.91 15.92
CA THR A 35 -1.82 0.53 15.65
C THR A 35 -2.51 1.59 14.82
N ALA A 36 -3.06 1.19 13.67
CA ALA A 36 -4.00 1.99 12.89
C ALA A 36 -5.43 1.59 13.30
N ILE A 37 -6.27 2.56 13.67
CA ILE A 37 -7.66 2.33 14.11
C ILE A 37 -8.62 2.91 13.06
N PHE A 38 -9.59 2.11 12.64
CA PHE A 38 -10.63 2.51 11.70
C PHE A 38 -11.86 3.00 12.48
N PHE A 39 -11.97 4.32 12.60
CA PHE A 39 -12.96 5.00 13.45
C PHE A 39 -14.39 4.98 12.89
N ASP A 40 -15.35 5.20 13.80
CA ASP A 40 -16.74 5.45 13.44
C ASP A 40 -16.92 6.70 12.57
N LYS A 41 -17.45 6.49 11.36
CA LYS A 41 -17.84 7.58 10.46
C LYS A 41 -19.16 7.29 9.75
N PRO A 42 -19.98 8.33 9.46
CA PRO A 42 -21.19 8.17 8.64
C PRO A 42 -20.89 7.71 7.20
N SER A 43 -19.71 7.99 6.68
CA SER A 43 -19.33 7.71 5.29
C SER A 43 -18.88 6.27 5.03
N THR A 44 -18.73 5.44 6.06
CA THR A 44 -18.29 4.04 5.91
C THR A 44 -18.78 3.18 7.07
N SER A 45 -19.13 1.92 6.79
CA SER A 45 -19.42 0.91 7.82
C SER A 45 -18.18 0.16 8.31
N VAL A 46 -17.02 0.35 7.67
CA VAL A 46 -15.79 -0.39 7.99
C VAL A 46 -15.25 0.02 9.36
N ARG A 47 -14.94 -0.96 10.19
CA ARG A 47 -14.38 -0.81 11.55
C ARG A 47 -13.25 -1.80 11.79
N GLY A 48 -12.48 -1.54 12.83
CA GLY A 48 -11.45 -2.45 13.34
C GLY A 48 -10.09 -1.79 13.40
N ASP A 49 -9.05 -2.59 13.29
CA ASP A 49 -7.68 -2.18 13.54
C ASP A 49 -6.67 -3.00 12.75
N ILE A 50 -5.49 -2.41 12.57
CA ILE A 50 -4.31 -3.11 12.10
C ILE A 50 -3.17 -2.80 13.06
N THR A 51 -2.48 -3.82 13.55
CA THR A 51 -1.23 -3.66 14.30
C THR A 51 -0.05 -4.06 13.45
N ALA A 52 1.03 -3.28 13.50
CA ALA A 52 2.34 -3.60 12.94
C ALA A 52 3.36 -3.65 14.07
N SER A 53 3.88 -4.85 14.37
CA SER A 53 4.81 -5.09 15.48
C SER A 53 6.14 -5.59 14.94
N GLY A 54 7.27 -5.08 15.45
CA GLY A 54 8.59 -5.68 15.14
C GLY A 54 8.60 -7.17 15.48
N ALA A 55 8.99 -8.02 14.52
CA ALA A 55 9.02 -9.47 14.73
C ALA A 55 10.03 -9.86 15.84
N PRO A 56 9.82 -10.94 16.61
CA PRO A 56 10.70 -11.33 17.72
C PRO A 56 12.16 -11.60 17.32
N ASP A 57 12.40 -12.04 16.09
CA ASP A 57 13.73 -12.24 15.50
C ASP A 57 14.33 -10.95 14.91
N GLY A 58 13.59 -9.84 14.97
CA GLY A 58 13.94 -8.55 14.40
C GLY A 58 13.76 -8.45 12.89
N VAL A 59 13.26 -9.49 12.21
CA VAL A 59 13.15 -9.55 10.74
C VAL A 59 11.72 -9.27 10.30
N GLY A 60 11.51 -8.13 9.66
CA GLY A 60 10.18 -7.68 9.24
C GLY A 60 9.26 -7.30 10.41
N LEU A 61 7.99 -7.11 10.09
CA LEU A 61 6.93 -6.78 11.03
C LEU A 61 5.82 -7.84 10.97
N ILE A 62 5.32 -8.23 12.14
CA ILE A 62 4.08 -9.01 12.25
C ILE A 62 2.91 -8.04 12.12
N PHE A 63 2.10 -8.25 11.09
CA PHE A 63 0.84 -7.58 10.90
C PHE A 63 -0.30 -8.44 11.44
N ARG A 64 -1.18 -7.83 12.23
CA ARG A 64 -2.51 -8.38 12.56
C ARG A 64 -3.55 -7.44 12.00
N VAL A 65 -4.41 -7.97 11.15
CA VAL A 65 -5.46 -7.20 10.47
C VAL A 65 -6.80 -7.70 10.97
N ASN A 66 -7.65 -6.78 11.42
CA ASN A 66 -8.98 -7.08 11.88
C ASN A 66 -9.96 -6.04 11.32
N PHE A 67 -10.80 -6.44 10.37
CA PHE A 67 -11.83 -5.60 9.80
C PHE A 67 -13.22 -6.19 10.02
N THR A 68 -14.19 -5.32 10.24
CA THR A 68 -15.62 -5.65 10.28
C THR A 68 -16.41 -4.57 9.54
N GLY A 69 -17.66 -4.87 9.19
CA GLY A 69 -18.51 -3.92 8.48
C GLY A 69 -18.03 -3.63 7.05
N LEU A 70 -17.23 -4.54 6.47
CA LEU A 70 -16.90 -4.52 5.05
C LEU A 70 -18.20 -4.71 4.24
N PRO A 71 -18.49 -3.87 3.23
CA PRO A 71 -19.74 -3.99 2.50
C PRO A 71 -19.83 -5.34 1.75
N ALA A 72 -20.98 -6.01 1.86
CA ALA A 72 -21.17 -7.31 1.22
C ALA A 72 -21.31 -7.20 -0.31
N ASN A 73 -20.95 -8.27 -1.02
CA ASN A 73 -21.24 -8.50 -2.45
C ASN A 73 -20.64 -7.49 -3.45
N ILE A 74 -19.61 -6.73 -3.06
CA ILE A 74 -18.97 -5.74 -3.94
C ILE A 74 -17.49 -6.04 -4.24
N GLY A 75 -16.99 -7.21 -3.85
CA GLY A 75 -15.65 -7.70 -4.20
C GLY A 75 -14.69 -7.72 -3.02
N SER A 76 -13.40 -7.61 -3.34
CA SER A 76 -12.32 -7.56 -2.36
C SER A 76 -11.84 -6.13 -2.09
N PHE A 77 -11.21 -5.97 -0.94
CA PHE A 77 -10.80 -4.68 -0.39
C PHE A 77 -9.29 -4.65 -0.25
N PRO A 78 -8.56 -4.10 -1.25
CA PRO A 78 -7.14 -3.86 -1.09
C PRO A 78 -6.89 -2.81 -0.01
N TYR A 79 -5.79 -2.95 0.70
CA TYR A 79 -5.35 -2.05 1.75
C TYR A 79 -3.85 -1.87 1.67
N HIS A 80 -3.39 -0.63 1.83
CA HIS A 80 -2.00 -0.25 1.64
C HIS A 80 -1.54 0.73 2.73
N VAL A 81 -0.24 0.76 3.00
CA VAL A 81 0.40 1.83 3.76
C VAL A 81 0.64 3.03 2.83
N HIS A 82 0.18 4.20 3.23
CA HIS A 82 0.30 5.45 2.48
C HIS A 82 1.29 6.41 3.14
N VAL A 83 1.90 7.29 2.34
CA VAL A 83 3.03 8.13 2.77
C VAL A 83 2.70 9.19 3.82
N SER A 84 1.42 9.58 3.95
CA SER A 84 0.98 10.66 4.85
C SER A 84 -0.05 10.17 5.86
N PRO A 85 -0.08 10.75 7.07
CA PRO A 85 -1.13 10.47 8.04
C PRO A 85 -2.48 10.97 7.52
N VAL A 86 -3.55 10.24 7.86
CA VAL A 86 -4.92 10.70 7.60
C VAL A 86 -5.27 11.80 8.60
N PRO A 87 -5.69 13.00 8.16
CA PRO A 87 -6.09 14.10 9.05
C PRO A 87 -7.30 13.74 9.91
N THR A 88 -7.55 14.51 10.97
CA THR A 88 -8.64 14.25 11.94
C THR A 88 -10.04 14.28 11.33
N ASN A 89 -10.24 15.01 10.22
CA ASN A 89 -11.48 14.98 9.46
C ASN A 89 -11.65 13.68 8.65
N GLY A 90 -10.66 12.77 8.69
CA GLY A 90 -10.54 11.48 8.04
C GLY A 90 -10.70 11.49 6.53
N ASP A 91 -10.16 12.52 5.87
CA ASP A 91 -10.02 12.57 4.42
C ASP A 91 -8.90 11.63 3.95
N CYS A 92 -9.27 10.49 3.35
CA CYS A 92 -8.31 9.50 2.88
C CYS A 92 -7.45 9.99 1.71
N ILE A 93 -7.87 11.02 0.96
CA ILE A 93 -7.07 11.57 -0.14
C ILE A 93 -5.78 12.22 0.40
N ALA A 94 -5.84 12.76 1.61
CA ALA A 94 -4.68 13.36 2.27
C ALA A 94 -3.60 12.33 2.69
N ALA A 95 -3.91 11.02 2.64
CA ALA A 95 -2.92 9.95 2.82
C ALA A 95 -1.89 9.92 1.67
N ARG A 96 -2.28 10.44 0.49
CA ARG A 96 -1.51 10.52 -0.76
C ARG A 96 -1.15 9.16 -1.36
N GLU A 97 -0.01 9.03 -2.02
CA GLU A 97 0.46 7.80 -2.68
C GLU A 97 0.78 6.67 -1.69
N HIS A 98 0.93 5.45 -2.22
CA HIS A 98 1.44 4.31 -1.47
C HIS A 98 2.88 4.56 -1.02
N LEU A 99 3.27 3.98 0.12
CA LEU A 99 4.66 4.01 0.57
C LEU A 99 5.55 3.20 -0.37
N ASP A 100 6.28 3.89 -1.23
CA ASP A 100 7.12 3.28 -2.27
C ASP A 100 8.51 3.94 -2.34
N PRO A 101 9.37 3.73 -1.33
CA PRO A 101 10.68 4.38 -1.27
C PRO A 101 11.67 3.90 -2.33
N TYR A 102 11.31 2.87 -3.11
CA TYR A 102 12.16 2.27 -4.15
C TYR A 102 11.64 2.48 -5.56
N ASN A 103 10.65 3.36 -5.73
CA ASN A 103 10.06 3.76 -7.02
C ASN A 103 9.57 2.58 -7.86
N ARG A 104 9.05 1.53 -7.20
CA ARG A 104 8.51 0.35 -7.87
C ARG A 104 7.36 0.72 -8.80
N GLY A 105 6.49 1.64 -8.37
CA GLY A 105 5.31 2.08 -9.10
C GLY A 105 4.16 1.06 -9.07
N GLU A 106 3.09 1.34 -9.81
CA GLU A 106 1.88 0.49 -9.81
C GLU A 106 1.89 -0.63 -10.85
N GLN A 107 2.72 -0.50 -11.89
CA GLN A 107 2.71 -1.41 -13.04
C GLN A 107 4.09 -2.05 -13.25
N PRO A 108 4.15 -3.38 -13.49
CA PRO A 108 3.03 -4.35 -13.50
C PRO A 108 2.35 -4.46 -12.11
N PRO A 109 1.21 -5.12 -11.90
CA PRO A 109 0.69 -5.35 -10.55
C PRO A 109 1.70 -6.10 -9.66
N CYS A 110 1.58 -6.00 -8.33
CA CYS A 110 2.44 -6.75 -7.41
C CYS A 110 2.35 -8.26 -7.68
N ASP A 111 3.51 -8.92 -7.76
CA ASP A 111 3.61 -10.38 -7.82
C ASP A 111 3.92 -10.90 -6.40
N PRO A 112 2.97 -11.56 -5.72
CA PRO A 112 3.20 -12.08 -4.38
C PRO A 112 4.27 -13.18 -4.33
N SER A 113 4.65 -13.77 -5.46
CA SER A 113 5.76 -14.73 -5.52
C SER A 113 7.15 -14.06 -5.53
N ASP A 114 7.21 -12.76 -5.82
CA ASP A 114 8.41 -11.93 -5.72
C ASP A 114 8.12 -10.60 -4.99
N PRO A 115 7.79 -10.66 -3.68
CA PRO A 115 7.27 -9.51 -2.94
C PRO A 115 8.28 -8.38 -2.74
N ALA A 116 9.57 -8.66 -2.95
CA ALA A 116 10.63 -7.64 -2.96
C ALA A 116 10.48 -6.67 -4.14
N THR A 117 9.75 -7.08 -5.18
CA THR A 117 9.45 -6.24 -6.35
C THR A 117 8.09 -5.54 -6.27
N CYS A 118 7.44 -5.54 -5.11
CA CYS A 118 6.21 -4.80 -4.86
C CYS A 118 6.51 -3.45 -4.17
N GLN A 119 5.55 -2.51 -4.21
CA GLN A 119 5.67 -1.32 -3.37
C GLN A 119 5.74 -1.75 -1.91
N VAL A 120 6.57 -1.08 -1.12
CA VAL A 120 6.77 -1.44 0.28
C VAL A 120 5.46 -1.40 1.06
N GLY A 121 4.61 -0.42 0.77
CA GLY A 121 3.27 -0.26 1.36
C GLY A 121 2.18 -1.14 0.77
N ASP A 122 2.42 -1.92 -0.29
CA ASP A 122 1.40 -2.76 -0.93
C ASP A 122 1.17 -4.07 -0.13
N LEU A 123 0.46 -3.95 0.99
CA LEU A 123 0.15 -5.08 1.86
C LEU A 123 -0.76 -6.11 1.16
N SER A 124 -1.78 -5.65 0.45
CA SER A 124 -2.73 -6.53 -0.23
C SER A 124 -2.16 -7.28 -1.43
N GLY A 125 -1.27 -6.65 -2.19
CA GLY A 125 -0.57 -7.30 -3.29
C GLY A 125 0.33 -8.43 -2.78
N LYS A 126 1.00 -8.23 -1.63
CA LYS A 126 1.89 -9.22 -1.02
C LYS A 126 1.15 -10.33 -0.25
N HIS A 127 0.11 -9.98 0.50
CA HIS A 127 -0.49 -10.87 1.53
C HIS A 127 -1.96 -11.20 1.28
N GLY A 128 -2.53 -10.71 0.18
CA GLY A 128 -3.93 -10.92 -0.17
C GLY A 128 -4.84 -9.77 0.27
N THR A 129 -5.97 -9.64 -0.42
CA THR A 129 -6.97 -8.59 -0.16
C THR A 129 -7.95 -9.01 0.94
N ALA A 130 -8.49 -8.03 1.67
CA ALA A 130 -9.57 -8.31 2.61
C ALA A 130 -10.87 -8.69 1.87
N SER A 131 -11.65 -9.60 2.43
CA SER A 131 -12.89 -10.08 1.80
C SER A 131 -13.92 -10.52 2.84
N GLY A 132 -15.18 -10.68 2.40
CA GLY A 132 -16.32 -10.94 3.28
C GLY A 132 -16.79 -9.68 4.04
N THR A 133 -17.69 -9.86 4.99
CA THR A 133 -18.19 -8.78 5.87
C THR A 133 -17.29 -8.54 7.09
N SER A 134 -16.46 -9.52 7.41
CA SER A 134 -15.45 -9.51 8.46
C SER A 134 -14.21 -10.23 7.95
N PHE A 135 -13.04 -9.69 8.25
CA PHE A 135 -11.76 -10.21 7.81
C PHE A 135 -10.77 -10.18 8.95
N PHE A 136 -10.11 -11.30 9.20
CA PHE A 136 -9.00 -11.40 10.14
C PHE A 136 -7.85 -12.16 9.50
N THR A 137 -6.64 -11.65 9.63
CA THR A 137 -5.42 -12.35 9.21
C THR A 137 -4.22 -11.90 10.02
N GLU A 138 -3.20 -12.75 10.05
CA GLU A 138 -1.89 -12.47 10.62
C GLU A 138 -0.83 -12.94 9.62
N TYR A 139 0.18 -12.10 9.36
CA TYR A 139 1.29 -12.41 8.47
C TYR A 139 2.53 -11.58 8.83
N THR A 140 3.69 -12.00 8.35
CA THR A 140 4.92 -11.22 8.46
C THR A 140 5.20 -10.48 7.16
N ASP A 141 5.38 -9.16 7.22
CA ASP A 141 5.88 -8.36 6.11
C ASP A 141 7.36 -8.05 6.32
N PHE A 142 8.20 -8.42 5.35
CA PHE A 142 9.65 -8.28 5.47
C PHE A 142 10.20 -6.91 5.09
N TYR A 143 9.38 -5.99 4.58
CA TYR A 143 9.84 -4.79 3.88
C TYR A 143 9.48 -3.47 4.59
N LEU A 144 8.58 -3.53 5.58
CA LEU A 144 8.21 -2.39 6.42
C LEU A 144 9.03 -2.35 7.72
N SER A 145 9.08 -1.17 8.35
CA SER A 145 9.90 -0.96 9.54
C SER A 145 9.19 -0.22 10.67
N THR A 146 9.55 -0.58 11.91
CA THR A 146 9.21 0.15 13.14
C THR A 146 10.32 1.11 13.58
N ASP A 147 11.45 1.17 12.87
CA ASP A 147 12.54 2.11 13.14
C ASP A 147 12.24 3.49 12.50
N PRO A 148 12.15 4.58 13.28
CA PRO A 148 11.90 5.93 12.75
C PRO A 148 12.98 6.45 11.78
N SER A 149 14.16 5.84 11.75
CA SER A 149 15.23 6.19 10.80
C SER A 149 15.09 5.49 9.45
N SER A 150 14.21 4.49 9.34
CA SER A 150 13.96 3.75 8.11
C SER A 150 13.12 4.56 7.11
N ASN A 151 13.45 4.47 5.83
CA ASN A 151 12.59 4.98 4.73
C ASN A 151 11.28 4.18 4.57
N ALA A 152 11.18 3.03 5.23
CA ALA A 152 9.99 2.16 5.27
C ALA A 152 9.26 2.24 6.63
N PHE A 153 9.53 3.29 7.42
CA PHE A 153 8.92 3.49 8.74
C PHE A 153 7.41 3.66 8.65
N VAL A 154 6.66 2.88 9.45
CA VAL A 154 5.18 2.90 9.47
C VAL A 154 4.58 3.86 10.50
N GLY A 155 5.34 4.29 11.51
CA GLY A 155 4.75 4.93 12.70
C GLY A 155 4.20 6.35 12.48
N ASP A 156 4.57 7.01 11.40
CA ASP A 156 4.08 8.32 10.95
C ASP A 156 3.23 8.25 9.67
N LYS A 157 2.86 7.03 9.26
CA LYS A 157 2.11 6.73 8.04
C LYS A 157 0.65 6.42 8.36
N SER A 158 -0.12 6.12 7.32
CA SER A 158 -1.51 5.67 7.47
C SER A 158 -1.77 4.40 6.68
N VAL A 159 -2.86 3.70 7.01
CA VAL A 159 -3.39 2.61 6.18
C VAL A 159 -4.73 3.05 5.62
N VAL A 160 -4.92 2.85 4.31
CA VAL A 160 -6.20 3.09 3.65
C VAL A 160 -6.70 1.76 3.10
N ILE A 161 -7.97 1.45 3.35
CA ILE A 161 -8.71 0.37 2.72
C ILE A 161 -9.51 0.93 1.55
N MET A 162 -9.37 0.30 0.39
CA MET A 162 -9.94 0.75 -0.87
C MET A 162 -11.05 -0.21 -1.31
N MET A 163 -12.02 0.32 -2.03
CA MET A 163 -13.03 -0.48 -2.72
C MET A 163 -12.61 -0.63 -4.18
N LEU A 164 -12.39 -1.86 -4.63
CA LEU A 164 -12.14 -2.11 -6.04
C LEU A 164 -13.47 -2.05 -6.81
N LEU A 165 -13.87 -0.86 -7.26
CA LEU A 165 -15.00 -0.73 -8.18
C LEU A 165 -14.54 -1.14 -9.58
N VAL A 166 -14.60 -2.44 -9.89
CA VAL A 166 -14.53 -2.89 -11.28
C VAL A 166 -15.82 -2.44 -11.96
N ARG A 167 -15.77 -1.32 -12.69
CA ARG A 167 -16.84 -0.99 -13.63
C ARG A 167 -16.72 -1.94 -14.80
N ALA A 168 -17.66 -2.88 -14.92
CA ALA A 168 -17.90 -3.63 -16.14
C ALA A 168 -18.41 -2.70 -17.25
#